data_AF-A0A7W0F644-F1
#
_entry.id   AF-A0A7W0F644-F1
#
_cell.length_a   1.000
_cell.length_b   1.000
_cell.length_c   1.000
_cell.angle_alpha   90.00
_cell.angle_beta   90.00
_cell.angle_gamma   90.00
#
_symmetry.space_group_name_H-M   'P 1'
#
loop_
_entity.id
_entity.type
_entity.pdbx_description
1 polymer ?
#
loop_
_entity_poly.entity_id
_entity_poly.type
_entity_poly.pdbx_seq_one_letter_code
_entity_poly.pdbx_strand_id
1 'polypeptide(L)'
;MRVKLMEDFMRRIVFLLLIFLLSACGSPQVYKDVFNTDSGPNVRTFNASVENCYLAAKKAVLSQNFRIEKEDLQAKSFTAARYFEDGKDSIVLTANANIIASGKDKATIYVSAVQHVEKVRTKTDRTFFGLIPVGSEATKVKQEERTVEDAEFYKKFFDAVEKEIKALAP
;
A
#
# COMPACT_ATOMS: atom_id res chain seq x y z
N MET A 1 -35.43 -36.88 -44.93
CA MET A 1 -34.71 -37.31 -43.70
C MET A 1 -33.26 -36.80 -43.59
N ARG A 2 -32.75 -35.94 -44.49
CA ARG A 2 -31.39 -35.35 -44.38
C ARG A 2 -31.33 -33.95 -43.73
N VAL A 3 -32.41 -33.18 -43.81
CA VAL A 3 -32.45 -31.78 -43.34
C VAL A 3 -32.50 -31.68 -41.81
N LYS A 4 -33.34 -32.49 -41.14
CA LYS A 4 -33.44 -32.53 -39.66
C LYS A 4 -32.12 -32.92 -38.97
N LEU A 5 -31.36 -33.84 -39.56
CA LEU A 5 -30.08 -34.30 -39.01
C LEU A 5 -29.02 -33.18 -39.02
N MET A 6 -29.06 -32.32 -40.03
CA MET A 6 -28.13 -31.19 -40.18
C MET A 6 -28.45 -30.05 -39.21
N GLU A 7 -29.74 -29.82 -38.93
CA GLU A 7 -30.22 -28.83 -37.97
C GLU A 7 -29.86 -29.20 -36.52
N ASP A 8 -30.04 -30.49 -36.16
CA ASP A 8 -29.64 -31.00 -34.85
C ASP A 8 -28.12 -30.99 -34.65
N PHE A 9 -27.36 -31.23 -35.72
CA PHE A 9 -25.89 -31.15 -35.69
C PHE A 9 -25.39 -29.71 -35.52
N MET A 10 -25.99 -28.76 -36.23
CA MET A 10 -25.65 -27.34 -36.15
C MET A 10 -26.03 -26.74 -34.79
N ARG A 11 -27.18 -27.13 -34.24
CA ARG A 11 -27.61 -26.72 -32.88
C ARG A 11 -26.67 -27.26 -31.79
N ARG A 12 -26.18 -28.50 -31.91
CA ARG A 12 -25.18 -29.05 -30.98
C ARG A 12 -23.84 -28.31 -31.05
N ILE A 13 -23.39 -27.93 -32.25
CA ILE A 13 -22.16 -27.14 -32.44
C ILE A 13 -22.30 -25.75 -31.81
N VAL A 14 -23.43 -25.08 -32.00
CA VAL A 14 -23.69 -23.77 -31.39
C VAL A 14 -23.73 -23.86 -29.85
N PHE A 15 -24.34 -24.91 -29.29
CA PHE A 15 -24.33 -25.14 -27.84
C PHE A 15 -22.92 -25.43 -27.29
N LEU A 16 -22.09 -26.19 -28.01
CA LEU A 16 -20.69 -26.45 -27.64
C LEU A 16 -19.82 -25.18 -27.68
N LEU A 17 -20.03 -24.32 -28.68
CA LEU A 17 -19.37 -23.01 -28.79
C LEU A 17 -19.79 -22.06 -27.65
N LEU A 18 -21.07 -22.10 -27.23
CA LEU A 18 -21.57 -21.27 -26.14
C LEU A 18 -20.94 -21.67 -24.79
N ILE A 19 -20.76 -22.97 -24.53
CA ILE A 19 -20.12 -23.47 -23.29
C ILE A 19 -18.64 -23.07 -23.23
N PHE A 20 -17.94 -23.06 -24.38
CA PHE A 20 -16.54 -22.61 -24.45
C PHE A 20 -16.38 -21.12 -24.14
N LEU A 21 -17.36 -20.29 -24.50
CA LEU A 21 -17.34 -18.84 -24.24
C LEU A 21 -17.59 -18.49 -22.74
N LEU A 22 -18.16 -19.41 -21.95
CA LEU A 22 -18.42 -19.22 -20.52
C LEU A 22 -17.22 -19.56 -19.61
N SER A 23 -16.15 -20.19 -20.14
CA SER A 23 -14.98 -20.59 -19.35
C SER A 23 -13.87 -19.53 -19.26
N ALA A 24 -14.05 -18.35 -19.85
CA ALA A 24 -13.03 -17.30 -19.88
C ALA A 24 -13.01 -16.35 -18.67
N CYS A 25 -13.81 -16.61 -17.63
CA CYS A 25 -13.82 -15.82 -16.40
C CYS A 25 -12.73 -16.32 -15.42
N GLY A 26 -11.47 -16.22 -15.84
CA GLY A 26 -10.32 -16.40 -14.97
C GLY A 26 -10.11 -15.12 -14.17
N SER A 27 -10.32 -15.16 -12.85
CA SER A 27 -9.92 -14.06 -11.97
C SER A 27 -8.41 -13.81 -12.11
N PRO A 28 -7.94 -12.55 -12.14
CA PRO A 28 -6.51 -12.27 -12.18
C PRO A 28 -5.83 -12.91 -10.96
N GLN A 29 -4.89 -13.83 -11.19
CA GLN A 29 -4.13 -14.47 -10.12
C GLN A 29 -2.98 -13.56 -9.69
N VAL A 30 -3.34 -12.45 -9.04
CA VAL A 30 -2.41 -11.38 -8.60
C VAL A 30 -1.28 -11.92 -7.70
N TYR A 31 -1.48 -13.05 -7.02
CA TYR A 31 -0.51 -13.62 -6.08
C TYR A 31 0.66 -14.38 -6.74
N LYS A 32 0.54 -14.79 -8.00
CA LYS A 32 1.51 -15.71 -8.63
C LYS A 32 2.85 -15.05 -8.96
N ASP A 33 2.85 -13.75 -9.18
CA ASP A 33 4.04 -13.00 -9.61
C ASP A 33 4.67 -12.14 -8.49
N VAL A 34 4.11 -12.16 -7.28
CA VAL A 34 4.50 -11.27 -6.17
C VAL A 34 5.95 -11.49 -5.70
N PHE A 35 6.53 -12.66 -5.93
CA PHE A 35 7.88 -13.01 -5.48
C PHE A 35 8.91 -13.13 -6.63
N ASN A 36 8.57 -12.74 -7.87
CA ASN A 36 9.44 -12.92 -9.04
C ASN A 36 10.49 -11.79 -9.25
N THR A 37 10.70 -10.90 -8.28
CA THR A 37 11.64 -9.77 -8.42
C THR A 37 12.69 -9.81 -7.32
N ASP A 38 13.95 -10.05 -7.71
CA ASP A 38 15.08 -10.21 -6.78
C ASP A 38 15.55 -8.90 -6.10
N SER A 39 15.10 -7.73 -6.57
CA SER A 39 15.43 -6.44 -5.94
C SER A 39 14.52 -5.30 -6.41
N GLY A 40 13.55 -4.90 -5.57
CA GLY A 40 12.73 -3.71 -5.80
C GLY A 40 13.40 -2.41 -5.34
N PRO A 41 12.88 -1.23 -5.75
CA PRO A 41 13.40 0.07 -5.28
C PRO A 41 13.20 0.28 -3.77
N ASN A 42 12.44 -0.60 -3.12
CA ASN A 42 11.96 -0.51 -1.76
C ASN A 42 12.81 -1.32 -0.75
N VAL A 43 13.97 -1.81 -1.18
CA VAL A 43 14.95 -2.51 -0.34
C VAL A 43 16.35 -1.90 -0.49
N ARG A 44 17.08 -1.73 0.61
CA ARG A 44 18.50 -1.35 0.59
C ARG A 44 19.25 -1.94 1.79
N THR A 45 20.46 -2.42 1.53
CA THR A 45 21.40 -2.90 2.57
C THR A 45 22.41 -1.81 2.93
N PHE A 46 22.66 -1.67 4.23
CA PHE A 46 23.61 -0.71 4.79
C PHE A 46 24.70 -1.42 5.59
N ASN A 47 25.91 -0.85 5.59
CA ASN A 47 27.04 -1.30 6.41
C ASN A 47 26.96 -0.69 7.82
N ALA A 48 25.86 -0.96 8.53
CA ALA A 48 25.68 -0.61 9.93
C ALA A 48 24.87 -1.69 10.66
N SER A 49 24.97 -1.72 11.99
CA SER A 49 24.18 -2.63 12.83
C SER A 49 22.67 -2.40 12.65
N VAL A 50 21.87 -3.40 13.01
CA VAL A 50 20.41 -3.31 12.99
C VAL A 50 19.94 -2.14 13.85
N GLU A 51 20.54 -1.94 15.02
CA GLU A 51 20.21 -0.87 15.97
C GLU A 51 20.47 0.52 15.37
N ASN A 52 21.62 0.69 14.71
CA ASN A 52 21.97 1.96 14.08
C ASN A 52 21.08 2.25 12.87
N CYS A 53 20.81 1.24 12.03
CA CYS A 53 19.88 1.36 10.91
C CYS A 53 18.47 1.68 11.38
N TYR A 54 18.01 1.04 12.46
CA TYR A 54 16.70 1.27 13.05
C TYR A 54 16.56 2.71 13.58
N LEU A 55 17.55 3.18 14.35
CA LEU A 55 17.56 4.55 14.88
C LEU A 55 17.65 5.57 13.74
N ALA A 56 18.50 5.33 12.75
CA ALA A 56 18.65 6.20 11.58
C ALA A 56 17.37 6.29 10.76
N ALA A 57 16.69 5.16 10.52
CA ALA A 57 15.42 5.13 9.80
C ALA A 57 14.33 5.92 10.54
N LYS A 58 14.26 5.80 11.87
CA LYS A 58 13.35 6.61 12.70
C LYS A 58 13.64 8.10 12.56
N LYS A 59 14.91 8.50 12.69
CA LYS A 59 15.31 9.91 12.54
C LYS A 59 14.99 10.44 11.14
N ALA A 60 15.24 9.64 10.10
CA ALA A 60 14.96 9.99 8.72
C ALA A 60 13.46 10.29 8.51
N VAL A 61 12.54 9.41 8.94
CA VAL A 61 11.10 9.67 8.76
C VAL A 61 10.62 10.88 9.57
N LEU A 62 11.10 11.03 10.81
CA LEU A 62 10.75 12.18 11.66
C LEU A 62 11.23 13.50 11.04
N SER A 63 12.42 13.52 10.43
CA SER A 63 12.95 14.70 9.72
C SER A 63 12.12 15.12 8.51
N GLN A 64 11.34 14.19 7.94
CA GLN A 64 10.48 14.41 6.78
C GLN A 64 9.02 14.71 7.17
N ASN A 65 8.77 15.07 8.45
CA ASN A 65 7.45 15.33 9.03
C ASN A 65 6.50 14.13 9.02
N PHE A 66 7.03 12.91 9.05
CA PHE A 66 6.22 11.75 9.39
C PHE A 66 6.09 11.63 10.91
N ARG A 67 4.95 11.12 11.36
CA ARG A 67 4.68 10.74 12.74
C ARG A 67 4.74 9.21 12.85
N ILE A 68 5.50 8.69 13.81
CA ILE A 68 5.51 7.25 14.10
C ILE A 68 4.19 6.90 14.80
N GLU A 69 3.43 5.97 14.24
CA GLU A 69 2.12 5.57 14.73
C GLU A 69 2.15 4.23 15.47
N LYS A 70 3.00 3.32 15.01
CA LYS A 70 3.22 2.00 15.60
C LYS A 70 4.69 1.66 15.55
N GLU A 71 5.16 1.00 16.60
CA GLU A 71 6.54 0.61 16.75
C GLU A 71 6.62 -0.79 17.37
N ASP A 72 7.43 -1.66 16.77
CA ASP A 72 7.80 -2.95 17.32
C ASP A 72 9.33 -3.01 17.48
N LEU A 73 9.76 -2.85 18.74
CA LEU A 73 11.17 -2.84 19.11
C LEU A 73 11.85 -4.21 19.02
N GLN A 74 11.08 -5.30 19.10
CA GLN A 74 11.60 -6.66 19.00
C GLN A 74 11.83 -7.03 17.54
N ALA A 75 10.83 -6.78 16.69
CA ALA A 75 10.92 -7.02 15.26
C ALA A 75 11.69 -5.92 14.50
N LYS A 76 12.13 -4.86 15.19
CA LYS A 76 12.82 -3.69 14.60
C LYS A 76 12.06 -3.14 13.41
N SER A 77 10.77 -2.90 13.62
CA SER A 77 9.86 -2.39 12.60
C SER A 77 9.01 -1.24 13.12
N PHE A 78 8.55 -0.38 12.22
CA PHE A 78 7.66 0.72 12.57
C PHE A 78 6.77 1.12 11.40
N THR A 79 5.63 1.73 11.74
CA THR A 79 4.73 2.40 10.79
C THR A 79 4.75 3.89 11.09
N ALA A 80 4.98 4.70 10.06
CA ALA A 80 4.97 6.15 10.16
C ALA A 80 4.02 6.75 9.12
N ALA A 81 3.27 7.79 9.49
CA ALA A 81 2.33 8.45 8.61
C ALA A 81 2.60 9.95 8.50
N ARG A 82 2.43 10.50 7.31
CA ARG A 82 2.42 11.94 7.05
C ARG A 82 1.05 12.34 6.52
N TYR A 83 0.50 13.37 7.13
CA TYR A 83 -0.81 13.92 6.78
C TYR A 83 -0.64 15.18 5.95
N PHE A 84 -1.37 15.25 4.85
CA PHE A 84 -1.50 16.42 4.01
C PHE A 84 -2.96 16.86 4.06
N GLU A 85 -3.20 18.14 4.38
CA GLU A 85 -4.54 18.72 4.36
C GLU A 85 -4.86 19.20 2.94
N ASP A 86 -5.99 18.75 2.39
CA ASP A 86 -6.52 19.19 1.10
C ASP A 86 -7.98 19.64 1.27
N GLY A 87 -8.14 20.88 1.76
CA GLY A 87 -9.46 21.45 2.05
C GLY A 87 -10.19 20.69 3.17
N LYS A 88 -11.19 19.89 2.80
CA LYS A 88 -11.97 19.05 3.75
C LYS A 88 -11.49 17.60 3.83
N ASP A 89 -10.65 17.19 2.87
CA ASP A 89 -10.11 15.84 2.78
C ASP A 89 -8.67 15.84 3.32
N SER A 90 -8.19 14.67 3.72
CA SER A 90 -6.79 14.48 4.12
C SER A 90 -6.16 13.38 3.28
N ILE A 91 -5.00 13.67 2.70
CA ILE A 91 -4.17 12.65 2.05
C ILE A 91 -3.20 12.13 3.10
N VAL A 92 -3.19 10.83 3.32
CA VAL A 92 -2.32 10.16 4.29
C VAL A 92 -1.33 9.30 3.54
N LEU A 93 -0.04 9.58 3.74
CA LEU A 93 1.06 8.76 3.25
C LEU A 93 1.62 7.94 4.41
N THR A 94 1.43 6.63 4.37
CA THR A 94 1.90 5.69 5.39
C THR A 94 3.09 4.90 4.87
N ALA A 95 4.21 4.95 5.58
CA ALA A 95 5.40 4.15 5.33
C ALA A 95 5.56 3.08 6.43
N ASN A 96 5.79 1.84 6.03
CA ASN A 96 6.12 0.73 6.91
C ASN A 96 7.57 0.33 6.66
N ALA A 97 8.39 0.31 7.69
CA ALA A 97 9.79 -0.08 7.60
C ALA A 97 10.05 -1.32 8.47
N ASN A 98 10.81 -2.27 7.93
CA ASN A 98 11.28 -3.46 8.62
C ASN A 98 12.79 -3.61 8.40
N ILE A 99 13.55 -3.80 9.48
CA ILE A 99 15.00 -3.82 9.45
C ILE A 99 15.49 -5.19 9.93
N ILE A 100 16.24 -5.88 9.07
CA ILE A 100 16.69 -7.25 9.30
C ILE A 100 18.23 -7.32 9.20
N ALA A 101 18.86 -8.12 10.05
CA ALA A 101 20.30 -8.38 9.95
C ALA A 101 20.64 -9.10 8.63
N SER A 102 21.66 -8.62 7.92
CA SER A 102 22.15 -9.21 6.67
C SER A 102 23.62 -9.68 6.77
N GLY A 103 24.21 -9.62 7.96
CA GLY A 103 25.59 -10.00 8.23
C GLY A 103 26.14 -9.27 9.45
N LYS A 104 27.42 -9.50 9.76
CA LYS A 104 28.11 -8.74 10.80
C LYS A 104 28.17 -7.26 10.39
N ASP A 105 27.64 -6.39 11.25
CA ASP A 105 27.55 -4.94 11.03
C ASP A 105 26.89 -4.56 9.70
N LYS A 106 25.94 -5.38 9.25
CA LYS A 106 25.13 -5.14 8.05
C LYS A 106 23.67 -5.39 8.33
N ALA A 107 22.81 -4.48 7.90
CA ALA A 107 21.37 -4.62 7.99
C ALA A 107 20.70 -4.20 6.68
N THR A 108 19.62 -4.89 6.34
CA THR A 108 18.77 -4.59 5.20
C THR A 108 17.48 -3.97 5.68
N ILE A 109 17.11 -2.84 5.08
CA ILE A 109 15.87 -2.13 5.34
C ILE A 109 14.91 -2.41 4.19
N TYR A 110 13.74 -2.94 4.53
CA TYR A 110 12.61 -3.09 3.64
C TYR A 110 11.57 -2.02 3.97
N VAL A 111 11.11 -1.28 2.96
CA VAL A 111 10.07 -0.28 3.12
C VAL A 111 8.89 -0.59 2.20
N SER A 112 7.69 -0.29 2.66
CA SER A 112 6.52 -0.15 1.78
C SER A 112 5.83 1.15 2.10
N ALA A 113 5.36 1.86 1.08
CA ALA A 113 4.58 3.07 1.27
C ALA A 113 3.24 2.96 0.57
N VAL A 114 2.19 3.40 1.26
CA VAL A 114 0.82 3.46 0.74
C VAL A 114 0.28 4.87 0.94
N GLN A 115 -0.33 5.42 -0.10
CA GLN A 115 -1.05 6.69 -0.04
C GLN A 115 -2.54 6.41 -0.07
N HIS A 116 -3.30 7.04 0.82
CA HIS A 116 -4.75 6.99 0.74
C HIS A 116 -5.38 8.34 1.03
N VAL A 117 -6.59 8.54 0.51
CA VAL A 117 -7.40 9.75 0.78
C VAL A 117 -8.46 9.42 1.82
N GLU A 118 -8.39 10.11 2.95
CA GLU A 118 -9.43 10.16 3.97
C GLU A 118 -10.40 11.29 3.60
N LYS A 119 -11.63 10.94 3.22
CA LYS A 119 -12.69 11.94 3.04
C LYS A 119 -13.51 12.06 4.31
N VAL A 120 -13.73 13.29 4.76
CA VAL A 120 -14.64 13.58 5.88
C VAL A 120 -16.05 13.73 5.32
N ARG A 121 -16.88 12.70 5.49
CA ARG A 121 -18.31 12.80 5.20
C ARG A 121 -19.05 13.28 6.44
N THR A 122 -19.49 14.53 6.42
CA THR A 122 -20.41 15.06 7.44
C THR A 122 -21.84 14.70 7.06
N LYS A 123 -22.50 13.87 7.85
CA LYS A 123 -23.96 13.73 7.83
C LYS A 123 -24.54 14.70 8.86
N THR A 124 -25.42 15.60 8.42
CA THR A 124 -26.17 16.48 9.30
C THR A 124 -27.58 15.92 9.45
N ASP A 125 -27.90 15.44 10.63
CA ASP A 125 -29.25 14.97 10.94
C ASP A 125 -30.14 16.17 11.26
N ARG A 126 -31.31 16.23 10.62
CA ARG A 126 -32.26 17.34 10.72
C ARG A 126 -33.64 16.84 11.16
N THR A 127 -34.23 17.51 12.14
CA THR A 127 -35.60 17.24 12.65
C THR A 127 -36.49 18.46 12.43
N PHE A 128 -37.82 18.30 12.61
CA PHE A 128 -38.88 19.28 12.28
C PHE A 128 -38.83 19.70 10.81
N PHE A 129 -39.41 18.87 9.93
CA PHE A 129 -39.49 19.12 8.48
C PHE A 129 -38.14 19.49 7.81
N GLY A 130 -37.01 19.03 8.37
CA GLY A 130 -35.67 19.28 7.82
C GLY A 130 -35.08 20.67 8.09
N LEU A 131 -35.67 21.45 9.01
CA LEU A 131 -35.23 22.82 9.31
C LEU A 131 -34.26 22.92 10.50
N ILE A 132 -34.33 22.02 11.47
CA ILE A 132 -33.52 22.12 12.70
C ILE A 132 -32.41 21.06 12.67
N PRO A 133 -31.12 21.44 12.57
CA PRO A 133 -30.01 20.49 12.73
C PRO A 133 -29.93 20.03 14.19
N VAL A 134 -29.95 18.72 14.42
CA VAL A 134 -29.95 18.13 15.78
C VAL A 134 -28.62 17.45 16.11
N GLY A 135 -27.80 17.18 15.09
CA GLY A 135 -26.48 16.59 15.23
C GLY A 135 -25.70 16.62 13.93
N SER A 136 -24.38 16.49 14.02
CA SER A 136 -23.53 16.27 12.86
C SER A 136 -22.53 15.17 13.19
N GLU A 137 -22.58 14.08 12.43
CA GLU A 137 -21.61 12.99 12.54
C GLU A 137 -20.60 13.12 11.39
N ALA A 138 -19.32 13.19 11.75
CA ALA A 138 -18.22 13.21 10.79
C ALA A 138 -17.62 11.80 10.69
N THR A 139 -17.90 11.08 9.61
CA THR A 139 -17.29 9.77 9.35
C THR A 139 -16.14 9.94 8.35
N LYS A 140 -14.93 9.53 8.75
CA LYS A 140 -13.79 9.41 7.85
C LYS A 140 -13.90 8.11 7.06
N VAL A 141 -13.99 8.18 5.73
CA VAL A 141 -14.03 6.98 4.87
C VAL A 141 -12.75 6.95 4.04
N LYS A 142 -11.98 5.86 4.16
CA LYS A 142 -10.79 5.57 3.34
C LYS A 142 -11.26 5.22 1.92
N GLN A 143 -11.11 6.13 0.96
CA GLN A 143 -11.75 5.96 -0.35
C GLN A 143 -10.89 5.16 -1.34
N GLU A 144 -9.57 5.38 -1.34
CA GLU A 144 -8.64 4.75 -2.28
C GLU A 144 -7.30 4.55 -1.59
N GLU A 145 -6.72 3.35 -1.70
CA GLU A 145 -5.37 3.04 -1.25
C GLU A 145 -4.52 2.73 -2.48
N ARG A 146 -3.41 3.46 -2.64
CA ARG A 146 -2.47 3.29 -3.75
C ARG A 146 -1.09 3.00 -3.17
N THR A 147 -0.48 1.91 -3.62
CA THR A 147 0.93 1.64 -3.34
C THR A 147 1.78 2.71 -4.02
N VAL A 148 2.76 3.26 -3.28
CA VAL A 148 3.75 4.17 -3.85
C VAL A 148 4.78 3.31 -4.58
N GLU A 149 4.78 3.38 -5.91
CA GLU A 149 5.73 2.66 -6.78
C GLU A 149 6.90 3.55 -7.23
N ASP A 150 6.91 4.81 -6.80
CA ASP A 150 7.91 5.80 -7.18
C ASP A 150 9.30 5.46 -6.62
N ALA A 151 10.23 5.08 -7.50
CA ALA A 151 11.61 4.78 -7.13
C ALA A 151 12.36 5.98 -6.53
N GLU A 152 12.02 7.21 -6.94
CA GLU A 152 12.65 8.43 -6.41
C GLU A 152 12.24 8.65 -4.94
N PHE A 153 10.99 8.34 -4.58
CA PHE A 153 10.53 8.36 -3.19
C PHE A 153 11.41 7.46 -2.30
N TYR A 154 11.56 6.18 -2.68
CA TYR A 154 12.37 5.24 -1.91
C TYR A 154 13.85 5.64 -1.90
N LYS A 155 14.38 6.14 -3.01
CA LYS A 155 15.74 6.67 -3.07
C LYS A 155 15.93 7.80 -2.06
N LYS A 156 15.05 8.81 -2.04
CA LYS A 156 15.11 9.93 -1.08
C LYS A 156 15.03 9.46 0.36
N PHE A 157 14.16 8.50 0.65
CA PHE A 157 14.09 7.87 1.96
C PHE A 157 15.43 7.25 2.36
N PHE A 158 15.98 6.37 1.52
CA PHE A 158 17.23 5.69 1.84
C PHE A 158 18.44 6.61 1.91
N ASP A 159 18.48 7.67 1.09
CA ASP A 159 19.54 8.68 1.15
C ASP A 159 19.46 9.46 2.48
N ALA A 160 18.26 9.73 2.99
CA ALA A 160 18.08 10.32 4.33
C ALA A 160 18.52 9.35 5.44
N VAL A 161 18.22 8.06 5.33
CA VAL A 161 18.73 7.04 6.28
C VAL A 161 20.25 6.99 6.27
N GLU A 162 20.88 6.98 5.08
CA GLU A 162 22.32 6.93 4.95
C GLU A 162 23.00 8.13 5.64
N LYS A 163 22.42 9.32 5.49
CA LYS A 163 22.88 10.53 6.19
C LYS A 163 22.82 10.37 7.70
N GLU A 164 21.71 9.84 8.23
CA GLU A 164 21.55 9.61 9.67
C GLU A 164 22.50 8.52 10.19
N ILE A 165 22.77 7.46 9.42
CA ILE A 165 23.77 6.43 9.77
C ILE A 165 25.16 7.07 9.89
N LYS A 166 25.55 7.90 8.92
CA LYS A 166 26.84 8.61 8.95
C LYS A 166 26.97 9.53 10.16
N ALA A 167 25.87 10.14 10.61
CA ALA A 167 25.86 10.96 11.82
C ALA A 167 25.90 10.15 13.13
N LEU A 168 25.59 8.86 13.09
CA LEU A 168 25.64 7.93 14.22
C LEU A 168 26.96 7.17 14.32
N ALA A 169 27.75 7.13 13.24
CA ALA A 169 29.10 6.57 13.23
C ALA A 169 30.08 7.62 13.79
N PRO A 170 30.71 7.39 14.97
CA PRO A 170 31.73 8.28 15.52
C PRO A 170 33.02 8.29 14.69
#